data_AF-A0A2R6R316-F1
#
_entry.id   AF-A0A2R6R316-F1
#
_cell.length_a   1.000
_cell.length_b   1.000
_cell.length_c   1.000
_cell.angle_alpha   90.00
_cell.angle_beta   90.00
_cell.angle_gamma   90.00
#
_symmetry.space_group_name_H-M   'P 1'
#
loop_
_entity.id
_entity.type
_entity.pdbx_description
1 polymer ?
#
loop_
_entity_poly.entity_id
_entity_poly.type
_entity_poly.pdbx_seq_one_letter_code
_entity_poly.pdbx_strand_id
1 'polypeptide(L)'
;MEKNKQLGESMVATASHAQITEAVLEKNDENHFQVKVIQQILWVDGVRYKLREIYGISSATEATGNDNDSGKECVICMTEPKDTAVLPCRHMYMCSECAKELRLQSDKCPICRLGDKSR
;
A
#
# COMPACT_ATOMS: atom_id res chain seq x y z
N MET A 1 -9.29 2.03 -0.25
CA MET A 1 -9.40 1.34 1.05
C MET A 1 -10.69 0.52 1.01
N GLU A 2 -10.61 -0.79 1.14
CA GLU A 2 -11.77 -1.69 0.99
C GLU A 2 -12.44 -1.86 2.36
N LYS A 3 -13.68 -1.37 2.51
CA LYS A 3 -14.44 -1.44 3.77
C LYS A 3 -15.17 -2.79 3.83
N ASN A 4 -14.63 -3.76 4.57
CA ASN A 4 -15.35 -5.02 4.81
C ASN A 4 -16.08 -4.99 6.16
N LYS A 5 -17.41 -5.16 6.14
CA LYS A 5 -18.29 -5.22 7.33
C LYS A 5 -18.02 -6.50 8.16
N GLN A 6 -18.02 -6.37 9.48
CA GLN A 6 -17.57 -7.38 10.44
C GLN A 6 -18.78 -8.19 10.96
N LEU A 7 -18.64 -9.52 11.00
CA LEU A 7 -19.43 -10.46 11.82
C LEU A 7 -18.45 -11.04 12.84
N GLY A 8 -18.78 -10.94 14.13
CA GLY A 8 -18.00 -11.51 15.24
C GLY A 8 -17.49 -10.45 16.21
N GLU A 9 -18.34 -10.12 17.19
CA GLU A 9 -18.00 -9.27 18.34
C GLU A 9 -17.16 -10.06 19.35
N SER A 10 -15.96 -9.56 19.64
CA SER A 10 -15.35 -9.73 20.96
C SER A 10 -14.81 -8.35 21.34
N MET A 11 -15.39 -7.80 22.42
CA MET A 11 -15.10 -6.48 22.96
C MET A 11 -13.65 -6.43 23.48
N VAL A 12 -12.69 -6.29 22.56
CA VAL A 12 -11.39 -5.75 22.91
C VAL A 12 -11.62 -4.26 23.16
N ALA A 13 -11.32 -3.80 24.37
CA ALA A 13 -11.22 -2.37 24.69
C ALA A 13 -10.18 -1.76 23.76
N THR A 14 -10.63 -1.29 22.60
CA THR A 14 -9.74 -0.81 21.55
C THR A 14 -9.47 0.65 21.83
N ALA A 15 -8.20 0.99 21.96
CA ALA A 15 -7.78 2.38 21.83
C ALA A 15 -8.45 2.96 20.57
N SER A 16 -8.95 4.19 20.65
CA SER A 16 -9.65 4.87 19.54
C SER A 16 -8.88 4.81 18.22
N HIS A 17 -7.55 4.67 18.32
CA HIS A 17 -6.63 4.40 17.24
C HIS A 17 -5.69 3.26 17.64
N ALA A 18 -5.61 2.22 16.80
CA ALA A 18 -4.70 1.09 17.02
C ALA A 18 -4.12 0.56 15.70
N GLN A 19 -2.83 0.27 15.68
CA GLN A 19 -2.21 -0.54 14.63
C GLN A 19 -1.98 -1.95 15.15
N ILE A 20 -2.57 -2.93 14.48
CA ILE A 20 -2.57 -4.33 14.89
C ILE A 20 -1.88 -5.17 13.81
N THR A 21 -0.92 -6.00 14.21
CA THR A 21 -0.28 -6.99 13.34
C THR A 21 -0.83 -8.36 13.71
N GLU A 22 -1.60 -8.97 12.81
CA GLU A 22 -2.07 -10.34 12.95
C GLU A 22 -1.01 -11.31 12.39
N ALA A 23 -0.61 -12.29 13.18
CA ALA A 23 0.38 -13.29 12.82
C ALA A 23 -0.03 -14.68 13.32
N VAL A 24 0.45 -15.72 12.64
CA VAL A 24 0.28 -17.11 13.04
C VAL A 24 1.62 -17.71 13.46
N LEU A 25 1.59 -18.61 14.44
CA LEU A 25 2.72 -19.43 14.84
C LEU A 25 2.64 -20.74 14.05
N GLU A 26 3.56 -20.94 13.11
CA GLU A 26 3.71 -22.20 12.38
C GLU A 26 4.83 -23.01 13.03
N LYS A 27 4.62 -24.31 13.25
CA LYS A 27 5.64 -25.21 13.76
C LYS A 27 6.33 -25.90 12.58
N ASN A 28 7.65 -25.81 12.50
CA ASN A 28 8.42 -26.47 11.45
C ASN A 28 8.72 -27.95 11.79
N ASP A 29 9.26 -28.68 10.82
CA ASP A 29 9.60 -30.12 10.95
C ASP A 29 10.67 -30.38 12.03
N GLU A 30 11.46 -29.35 12.36
CA GLU A 30 12.51 -29.39 13.39
C GLU A 30 11.99 -29.01 14.80
N ASN A 31 10.68 -28.98 15.00
CA ASN A 31 10.03 -28.65 16.27
C ASN A 31 10.21 -27.18 16.73
N HIS A 32 10.73 -26.29 15.87
CA HIS A 32 10.81 -24.85 16.11
C HIS A 32 9.52 -24.12 15.71
N PHE A 33 9.20 -23.03 16.39
CA PHE A 33 8.08 -22.15 16.01
C PHE A 33 8.58 -20.97 15.18
N GLN A 34 7.91 -20.70 14.06
CA GLN A 34 8.09 -19.53 13.23
C GLN A 34 6.85 -18.64 13.33
N VAL A 35 7.04 -17.33 13.50
CA VAL A 35 5.96 -16.35 13.40
C VAL A 35 5.84 -15.91 11.95
N LYS A 36 4.63 -15.96 11.40
CA LYS A 36 4.32 -15.48 10.06
C LYS A 36 3.22 -14.43 10.12
N VAL A 37 3.55 -13.22 9.70
CA VAL A 37 2.58 -12.13 9.61
C VAL A 37 1.57 -12.44 8.52
N ILE A 38 0.28 -12.41 8.86
CA ILE A 38 -0.81 -12.63 7.92
C ILE A 38 -1.24 -11.28 7.32
N GLN A 39 -1.46 -10.29 8.18
CA GLN A 39 -1.89 -8.95 7.75
C GLN A 39 -1.67 -7.91 8.83
N GLN A 40 -1.73 -6.66 8.42
CA GLN A 40 -1.77 -5.51 9.31
C GLN A 40 -3.10 -4.78 9.16
N ILE A 41 -3.61 -4.33 10.29
CA ILE A 41 -4.91 -3.66 10.42
C ILE A 41 -4.70 -2.33 11.12
N LEU A 42 -5.32 -1.30 10.59
CA LEU A 42 -5.45 -0.01 11.25
C LEU A 42 -6.90 0.13 11.73
N TRP A 43 -7.08 0.30 13.03
CA TRP A 43 -8.36 0.61 13.67
C TRP A 43 -8.40 2.10 13.95
N VAL A 44 -9.39 2.80 13.40
CA VAL A 44 -9.61 4.24 13.59
C VAL A 44 -11.10 4.49 13.70
N ASP A 45 -11.53 5.14 14.78
CA ASP A 45 -12.92 5.56 15.00
C ASP A 45 -13.94 4.42 14.76
N GLY A 46 -13.61 3.23 15.26
CA GLY A 46 -14.45 2.02 15.14
C GLY A 46 -14.42 1.37 13.75
N VAL A 47 -13.67 1.90 12.79
CA VAL A 47 -13.52 1.33 11.45
C VAL A 47 -12.20 0.58 11.33
N ARG A 48 -12.26 -0.63 10.78
CA ARG A 48 -11.11 -1.46 10.46
C ARG A 48 -10.65 -1.23 9.02
N TYR A 49 -9.36 -1.01 8.82
CA TYR A 49 -8.73 -0.85 7.52
C TYR A 49 -7.60 -1.87 7.37
N LYS A 50 -7.68 -2.70 6.33
CA LYS A 50 -6.56 -3.58 5.98
C LYS A 50 -5.44 -2.75 5.34
N LEU A 51 -4.26 -2.78 5.94
CA LEU A 51 -3.07 -2.15 5.38
C LEU A 51 -2.62 -2.94 4.15
N ARG A 52 -2.31 -2.24 3.06
CA ARG A 52 -1.72 -2.83 1.85
C ARG A 52 -0.57 -1.95 1.41
N GLU A 53 0.47 -2.57 0.91
CA GLU A 53 1.62 -1.87 0.36
C GLU A 53 1.24 -1.08 -0.89
N ILE A 54 1.91 0.05 -1.07
CA ILE A 54 1.90 0.81 -2.32
C ILE A 54 3.24 0.51 -3.00
N TYR A 55 3.15 0.06 -4.24
CA TYR A 55 4.33 -0.30 -5.02
C TYR A 55 4.94 0.95 -5.65
N GLY A 56 6.27 1.06 -5.60
CA GLY A 56 7.00 2.20 -6.18
C GLY A 56 7.25 3.37 -5.24
N ILE A 57 6.91 3.24 -3.95
CA ILE A 57 7.39 4.14 -2.89
C ILE A 57 8.77 3.64 -2.44
N SER A 58 9.82 4.44 -2.65
CA SER A 58 11.15 4.13 -2.11
C SER A 58 11.10 4.16 -0.58
N SER A 59 11.60 3.10 0.08
CA SER A 59 11.74 3.08 1.54
C SER A 59 12.69 4.20 1.97
N ALA A 60 12.34 4.94 3.03
CA ALA A 60 13.19 6.00 3.59
C ALA A 60 14.57 5.51 4.06
N THR A 61 14.80 4.20 4.08
CA THR A 61 16.06 3.56 4.48
C THR A 61 17.11 3.46 3.37
N GLU A 62 16.79 3.79 2.12
CA GLU A 62 17.75 3.72 1.00
C GLU A 62 18.61 4.99 0.85
N ALA A 63 18.69 5.82 1.91
CA ALA A 63 19.53 7.02 1.96
C ALA A 63 21.02 6.73 2.26
N THR A 64 21.51 5.51 2.00
CA THR A 64 22.95 5.20 2.08
C THR A 64 23.63 5.46 0.75
N GLY A 65 23.97 6.73 0.52
CA GLY A 65 25.13 7.14 -0.28
C GLY A 65 25.23 6.60 -1.70
N ASN A 66 24.38 7.06 -2.61
CA ASN A 66 24.79 7.34 -3.98
C ASN A 66 23.81 8.35 -4.61
N ASP A 67 24.34 9.45 -5.13
CA ASP A 67 23.61 10.54 -5.79
C ASP A 67 22.92 10.06 -7.07
N ASN A 68 21.68 9.57 -6.97
CA ASN A 68 20.76 9.65 -8.09
C ASN A 68 19.31 9.67 -7.60
N ASP A 69 18.73 10.88 -7.57
CA ASP A 69 17.32 11.13 -7.21
C ASP A 69 16.33 10.53 -8.24
N SER A 70 16.84 9.94 -9.32
CA SER A 70 16.09 9.36 -10.44
C SER A 70 15.08 8.26 -10.06
N GLY A 71 15.14 7.75 -8.82
CA GLY A 71 14.20 6.77 -8.29
C GLY A 71 12.92 7.36 -7.68
N LYS A 72 12.89 8.65 -7.35
CA LYS A 72 11.77 9.30 -6.62
C LYS A 72 10.92 10.22 -7.47
N GLU A 73 11.42 10.60 -8.63
CA GLU A 73 10.76 11.49 -9.57
C GLU A 73 9.71 10.76 -10.43
N CYS A 74 8.70 11.50 -10.84
CA CYS A 74 7.70 11.08 -11.81
C CYS A 74 8.38 10.61 -13.08
N VAL A 75 8.11 9.38 -13.52
CA VAL A 75 8.78 8.81 -14.71
C VAL A 75 8.32 9.45 -16.03
N ILE A 76 7.28 10.30 -15.98
CA ILE A 76 6.72 10.98 -17.16
C ILE A 76 7.38 12.34 -17.34
N CYS A 77 7.36 13.20 -16.33
CA CYS A 77 7.94 14.54 -16.44
C CYS A 77 9.41 14.60 -16.00
N MET A 78 9.88 13.65 -15.17
CA MET A 78 11.23 13.64 -14.59
C MET A 78 11.59 14.92 -13.82
N THR A 79 10.60 15.60 -13.26
CA THR A 79 10.79 16.86 -12.50
C THR A 79 10.12 16.83 -11.14
N GLU A 80 8.87 16.38 -11.09
CA GLU A 80 8.06 16.36 -9.85
C GLU A 80 8.18 15.01 -9.15
N PRO A 81 8.09 14.95 -7.81
CA PRO A 81 8.12 13.70 -7.07
C PRO A 81 6.89 12.83 -7.37
N LYS A 82 7.03 11.52 -7.16
CA LYS A 82 5.90 10.57 -7.19
C LYS A 82 4.99 10.82 -5.98
N ASP A 83 3.74 11.20 -6.24
CA ASP A 83 2.73 11.47 -5.20
C ASP A 83 1.41 10.73 -5.43
N THR A 84 1.25 10.06 -6.58
CA THR A 84 -0.03 9.54 -7.03
C THR A 84 0.02 8.03 -7.31
N ALA A 85 -0.85 7.29 -6.63
CA ALA A 85 -1.05 5.86 -6.85
C ALA A 85 -2.27 5.58 -7.73
N VAL A 86 -2.13 4.62 -8.66
CA VAL A 86 -3.24 4.13 -9.50
C VAL A 86 -4.00 3.04 -8.76
N LEU A 87 -5.33 3.14 -8.69
CA LEU A 87 -6.20 2.13 -8.11
C LEU A 87 -6.84 1.28 -9.21
N PRO A 88 -7.13 -0.02 -8.95
CA PRO A 88 -6.95 -0.75 -7.69
C PRO A 88 -5.56 -1.37 -7.48
N CYS A 89 -4.63 -1.22 -8.45
CA CYS A 89 -3.35 -1.93 -8.45
C CYS A 89 -2.29 -1.37 -7.48
N ARG A 90 -2.47 -0.14 -6.96
CA ARG A 90 -1.59 0.55 -6.00
C ARG A 90 -0.15 0.80 -6.51
N HIS A 91 0.04 0.96 -7.82
CA HIS A 91 1.33 1.40 -8.37
C HIS A 91 1.43 2.92 -8.31
N MET A 92 2.49 3.44 -7.70
CA MET A 92 2.84 4.85 -7.61
C MET A 92 4.13 5.09 -8.40
N TYR A 93 4.05 5.87 -9.48
CA TYR A 93 5.17 6.08 -10.42
C TYR A 93 5.13 7.47 -11.09
N MET A 94 4.16 8.31 -10.74
CA MET A 94 3.88 9.59 -11.39
C MET A 94 3.44 10.64 -10.38
N CYS A 95 3.61 11.91 -10.75
CA CYS A 95 3.01 13.04 -10.07
C CYS A 95 1.53 13.19 -10.44
N SER A 96 0.81 13.98 -9.65
CA SER A 96 -0.64 14.20 -9.77
C SER A 96 -1.05 14.91 -11.05
N GLU A 97 -0.19 15.74 -11.63
CA GLU A 97 -0.42 16.40 -12.91
C GLU A 97 -0.37 15.42 -14.08
N CYS A 98 0.71 14.63 -14.17
CA CYS A 98 0.83 13.59 -15.20
C CYS A 98 -0.25 12.51 -15.05
N ALA A 99 -0.72 12.23 -13.83
CA ALA A 99 -1.82 11.31 -13.60
C ALA A 99 -3.16 11.82 -14.17
N LYS A 100 -3.44 13.13 -14.05
CA LYS A 100 -4.65 13.75 -14.62
C LYS A 100 -4.65 13.66 -16.14
N GLU A 101 -3.52 13.99 -16.76
CA GLU A 101 -3.38 13.92 -18.22
C GLU A 101 -3.48 12.47 -18.72
N LEU A 102 -2.82 11.51 -18.05
CA LEU A 102 -2.91 10.10 -18.45
C LEU A 102 -4.35 9.58 -18.42
N ARG A 103 -5.15 9.98 -17.42
CA ARG A 103 -6.57 9.59 -17.31
C ARG A 103 -7.44 10.09 -18.45
N LEU A 104 -7.04 11.16 -19.14
CA LEU A 104 -7.75 11.62 -20.34
C LEU A 104 -7.51 10.68 -21.54
N GLN A 105 -6.36 10.00 -21.55
CA GLN A 105 -5.95 9.11 -22.64
C GLN A 105 -6.27 7.63 -22.36
N SER A 106 -6.14 7.18 -21.10
CA SER A 106 -6.31 5.78 -20.70
C SER A 106 -6.56 5.63 -19.20
N ASP A 107 -7.55 4.79 -18.86
CA ASP A 107 -7.85 4.40 -17.48
C ASP A 107 -6.98 3.24 -16.96
N LYS A 108 -5.97 2.80 -17.73
CA LYS A 108 -5.07 1.69 -17.39
C LYS A 108 -3.79 2.15 -16.72
N CYS A 109 -3.37 1.43 -15.68
CA CYS A 109 -2.03 1.55 -15.11
C CYS A 109 -0.95 1.16 -16.16
N PRO A 110 0.03 2.01 -16.48
CA PRO A 110 1.15 1.69 -17.37
C PRO A 110 2.03 0.54 -16.89
N ILE A 111 2.13 0.32 -15.57
CA ILE A 111 2.99 -0.70 -14.98
C ILE A 111 2.39 -2.10 -15.14
N CYS A 112 1.13 -2.28 -14.73
CA CYS A 112 0.49 -3.60 -14.72
C CYS A 112 -0.66 -3.76 -15.72
N ARG A 113 -0.95 -2.72 -16.52
CA ARG A 113 -1.99 -2.66 -17.57
C ARG A 113 -3.42 -2.93 -17.08
N LEU A 114 -3.62 -2.97 -15.77
CA LEU A 114 -4.94 -3.10 -15.15
C LEU A 114 -5.65 -1.74 -15.17
N GLY A 115 -6.88 -1.73 -15.66
CA GLY A 115 -7.77 -0.57 -15.63
C GLY A 115 -8.33 -0.31 -14.24
N ASP A 116 -8.68 0.94 -13.96
CA ASP A 116 -9.62 1.23 -12.89
C ASP A 116 -10.96 0.55 -13.22
N LYS A 117 -11.43 -0.32 -12.32
CA LYS A 117 -12.67 -1.10 -12.53
C LYS A 117 -13.91 -0.34 -12.07
N SER A 118 -13.79 0.95 -11.73
CA SER A 118 -14.89 1.77 -11.22
C SER A 118 -15.70 2.51 -12.29
N ARG A 119 -15.59 2.11 -13.57
CA ARG A 119 -16.38 2.62 -14.70
C ARG A 119 -17.27 1.52 -15.25
#